data_AF-A0A1U7JAQ6-F1
#
_entry.id   AF-A0A1U7JAQ6-F1
#
_cell.length_a   1.000
_cell.length_b   1.000
_cell.length_c   1.000
_cell.angle_alpha   90.00
_cell.angle_beta   90.00
_cell.angle_gamma   90.00
#
_symmetry.space_group_name_H-M   'P 1'
#
loop_
_entity.id
_entity.type
_entity.pdbx_description
1 polymer ?
#
loop_
_entity_poly.entity_id
_entity_poly.type
_entity_poly.pdbx_seq_one_letter_code
_entity_poly.pdbx_strand_id
1 'polypeptide(L)'
;MLVQLVRPLVRTQVQMLAQAQSASSKLVGMVSQWLGYLGIHAEVTQLQTTGNRIQVSLCVGKPEQCTEAEWQQILDNLNRDVNAAPAVDTLAYSAMPPAHQSKVQRLLAAILHASGQDPLADWPALRPRLVSMGMEESLLMGIHAALKVPMPMALLVEQLEPEVAAFVLSKAIHIALLDQQISQAEDTALKALLNAVDSGTDPHAESVSVSGIP
;
A
#
# COMPACT_ATOMS: atom_id res chain seq x y z
N MET A 1 5.04 -20.48 -3.72
CA MET A 1 4.20 -21.50 -3.03
C MET A 1 2.90 -20.92 -2.45
N LEU A 2 2.90 -19.78 -1.77
CA LEU A 2 1.67 -19.16 -1.22
C LEU A 2 0.59 -18.87 -2.29
N VAL A 3 0.97 -18.39 -3.47
CA VAL A 3 0.05 -18.09 -4.58
C VAL A 3 -0.71 -19.33 -5.10
N GLN A 4 -0.10 -20.51 -5.03
CA GLN A 4 -0.73 -21.78 -5.44
C GLN A 4 -1.84 -22.23 -4.48
N LEU A 5 -1.82 -21.76 -3.23
CA LEU A 5 -2.84 -22.05 -2.21
C LEU A 5 -3.92 -20.96 -2.14
N VAL A 6 -3.54 -19.69 -2.32
CA VAL A 6 -4.46 -18.56 -2.18
C VAL A 6 -5.44 -18.45 -3.35
N ARG A 7 -5.04 -18.73 -4.60
CA ARG A 7 -5.97 -18.60 -5.75
C ARG A 7 -7.10 -19.63 -5.78
N PRO A 8 -6.84 -20.94 -5.56
CA PRO A 8 -7.92 -21.90 -5.43
C PRO A 8 -8.87 -21.53 -4.29
N LEU A 9 -8.34 -20.97 -3.20
CA LEU A 9 -9.11 -20.54 -2.05
C LEU A 9 -10.00 -19.33 -2.37
N VAL A 10 -9.47 -18.28 -3.02
CA VAL A 10 -10.26 -17.13 -3.48
C VAL A 10 -11.32 -17.56 -4.51
N ARG A 11 -10.97 -18.42 -5.47
CA ARG A 11 -11.94 -18.94 -6.45
C ARG A 11 -13.04 -19.77 -5.78
N THR A 12 -12.69 -20.59 -4.78
CA THR A 12 -13.65 -21.36 -3.99
C THR A 12 -14.55 -20.43 -3.19
N GLN A 13 -14.02 -19.37 -2.59
CA GLN A 13 -14.79 -18.36 -1.85
C GLN A 13 -15.75 -17.58 -2.76
N VAL A 14 -15.31 -17.19 -3.96
CA VAL A 14 -16.18 -16.55 -4.97
C VAL A 14 -17.29 -17.52 -5.42
N GLN A 15 -16.96 -18.79 -5.66
CA GLN A 15 -17.96 -19.80 -6.00
C GLN A 15 -18.95 -20.03 -4.85
N MET A 16 -18.47 -20.06 -3.61
CA MET A 16 -19.30 -20.18 -2.41
C MET A 16 -20.21 -18.98 -2.22
N LEU A 17 -19.78 -17.76 -2.56
CA LEU A 17 -20.63 -16.57 -2.57
C LEU A 17 -21.69 -16.65 -3.67
N ALA A 18 -21.31 -17.06 -4.88
CA ALA A 18 -22.21 -17.19 -6.02
C ALA A 18 -23.30 -18.27 -5.81
N GLN A 19 -22.99 -19.30 -5.04
CA GLN A 19 -23.91 -20.42 -4.75
C GLN A 19 -24.65 -20.28 -3.41
N ALA A 20 -24.35 -19.26 -2.60
CA ALA A 20 -24.97 -19.09 -1.30
C ALA A 20 -26.33 -18.39 -1.40
N GLN A 21 -27.35 -18.96 -0.75
CA GLN A 21 -28.63 -18.27 -0.51
C GLN A 21 -28.48 -17.00 0.33
N SER A 22 -27.42 -16.92 1.16
CA SER A 22 -27.05 -15.72 1.93
C SER A 22 -25.61 -15.33 1.64
N ALA A 23 -25.38 -14.70 0.49
CA ALA A 23 -24.06 -14.20 0.09
C ALA A 23 -23.56 -13.09 1.03
N SER A 24 -24.46 -12.29 1.60
CA SER A 24 -24.13 -11.19 2.52
C SER A 24 -23.44 -11.68 3.80
N SER A 25 -24.05 -12.63 4.52
CA SER A 25 -23.48 -13.15 5.78
C SER A 25 -22.16 -13.88 5.57
N LYS A 26 -22.00 -14.59 4.44
CA LYS A 26 -20.73 -15.22 4.09
C LYS A 26 -19.64 -14.20 3.74
N LEU A 27 -19.99 -13.13 3.01
CA LEU A 27 -19.03 -12.08 2.67
C LEU A 27 -18.55 -11.37 3.94
N VAL A 28 -19.47 -11.08 4.86
CA VAL A 28 -19.15 -10.52 6.18
C VAL A 28 -18.14 -11.39 6.91
N GLY A 29 -18.43 -12.68 7.06
CA GLY A 29 -17.54 -13.61 7.75
C GLY A 29 -16.16 -13.70 7.10
N MET A 30 -16.08 -13.69 5.77
CA MET A 30 -14.80 -13.75 5.06
C MET A 30 -13.96 -12.49 5.22
N VAL A 31 -14.56 -11.30 5.15
CA VAL A 31 -13.83 -10.04 5.34
C VAL A 31 -13.30 -9.93 6.77
N SER A 32 -14.13 -10.23 7.78
CA SER A 32 -13.70 -10.26 9.18
C SER A 32 -12.60 -11.29 9.42
N GLN A 33 -12.68 -12.47 8.78
CA GLN A 33 -11.66 -13.52 8.91
C GLN A 33 -10.33 -13.14 8.25
N TRP A 34 -10.36 -12.49 7.08
CA TRP A 34 -9.15 -11.97 6.43
C TRP A 34 -8.45 -10.91 7.26
N LEU A 35 -9.21 -9.97 7.83
CA LEU A 35 -8.66 -8.94 8.72
C LEU A 35 -8.14 -9.56 10.03
N GLY A 36 -8.82 -10.59 10.55
CA GLY A 36 -8.36 -11.36 11.70
C GLY A 36 -7.01 -12.05 11.46
N TYR A 37 -6.75 -12.56 10.24
CA TYR A 37 -5.42 -13.10 9.89
C TYR A 37 -4.31 -12.05 9.88
N LEU A 38 -4.66 -10.77 9.74
CA LEU A 38 -3.74 -9.64 9.83
C LEU A 38 -3.61 -9.09 11.26
N GLY A 39 -4.24 -9.76 12.25
CA GLY A 39 -4.25 -9.32 13.65
C GLY A 39 -5.18 -8.12 13.90
N ILE A 40 -6.16 -7.88 13.00
CA ILE A 40 -7.12 -6.79 13.09
C ILE A 40 -8.51 -7.34 13.37
N HIS A 41 -9.09 -6.94 14.50
CA HIS A 41 -10.49 -7.24 14.80
C HIS A 41 -11.39 -6.28 14.03
N ALA A 42 -12.21 -6.81 13.12
CA ALA A 42 -13.08 -6.00 12.29
C ALA A 42 -14.51 -6.54 12.24
N GLU A 43 -15.47 -5.64 12.44
CA GLU A 43 -16.90 -5.91 12.32
C GLU A 43 -17.46 -5.20 11.09
N VAL A 44 -18.14 -5.94 10.22
CA VAL A 44 -18.82 -5.34 9.06
C VAL A 44 -20.13 -4.73 9.52
N THR A 45 -20.19 -3.41 9.53
CA THR A 45 -21.37 -2.64 10.00
C THR A 45 -22.39 -2.43 8.89
N GLN A 46 -21.96 -2.47 7.62
CA GLN A 46 -22.86 -2.28 6.50
C GLN A 46 -22.36 -2.99 5.24
N LEU A 47 -23.29 -3.59 4.49
CA LEU A 47 -23.01 -4.20 3.21
C LEU A 47 -24.09 -3.78 2.21
N GLN A 48 -23.69 -3.09 1.14
CA GLN A 48 -24.60 -2.61 0.09
C GLN A 48 -24.05 -2.96 -1.30
N THR A 49 -24.94 -3.08 -2.28
CA THR A 49 -24.56 -3.21 -3.69
C THR A 49 -24.79 -1.88 -4.39
N THR A 50 -23.73 -1.27 -4.92
CA THR A 50 -23.79 0.01 -5.63
C THR A 50 -23.40 -0.23 -7.08
N GLY A 51 -24.40 -0.41 -7.95
CA GLY A 51 -24.19 -0.76 -9.36
C GLY A 51 -23.54 -2.14 -9.50
N ASN A 52 -22.32 -2.18 -10.05
CA ASN A 52 -21.52 -3.41 -10.21
C ASN A 52 -20.52 -3.65 -9.06
N ARG A 53 -20.65 -2.93 -7.95
CA ARG A 53 -19.72 -3.00 -6.81
C ARG A 53 -20.44 -3.42 -5.54
N ILE A 54 -19.69 -4.07 -4.65
CA ILE A 54 -20.11 -4.32 -3.27
C ILE A 54 -19.39 -3.27 -2.41
N GLN A 55 -20.16 -2.47 -1.70
CA GLN A 55 -19.66 -1.51 -0.72
C GLN A 55 -19.76 -2.14 0.66
N VAL A 56 -18.66 -2.08 1.40
CA VAL A 56 -18.54 -2.65 2.74
C VAL A 56 -18.09 -1.53 3.68
N SER A 57 -18.86 -1.31 4.74
CA SER A 57 -18.47 -0.46 5.87
C SER A 57 -17.98 -1.34 7.01
N LEU A 58 -16.88 -0.94 7.63
CA LEU A 58 -16.18 -1.70 8.66
C LEU A 58 -16.00 -0.83 9.90
N CYS A 59 -16.18 -1.43 11.07
CA CYS A 59 -15.66 -0.93 12.33
C CYS A 59 -14.42 -1.77 12.67
N VAL A 60 -13.30 -1.12 12.99
CA VAL A 60 -12.03 -1.80 13.28
C VAL A 60 -11.61 -1.49 14.71
N GLY A 61 -11.17 -2.53 15.43
CA GLY A 61 -10.53 -2.42 16.72
C GLY A 61 -9.02 -2.27 16.60
N LYS A 62 -8.35 -2.08 17.74
CA LYS A 62 -6.89 -1.95 17.82
C LYS A 62 -6.19 -3.18 17.22
N PRO A 63 -5.25 -3.00 16.26
CA PRO A 63 -4.42 -4.09 15.78
C PRO A 63 -3.55 -4.70 16.90
N GLU A 64 -3.22 -5.98 16.79
CA GLU A 64 -2.35 -6.68 17.77
C GLU A 64 -0.95 -6.05 17.88
N GLN A 65 -0.42 -5.56 16.76
CA GLN A 65 0.92 -4.98 16.66
C GLN A 65 1.02 -3.52 17.13
N CYS A 66 -0.13 -2.88 17.40
CA CYS A 66 -0.20 -1.48 17.83
C CYS A 66 -0.23 -1.40 19.36
N THR A 67 0.59 -0.54 19.94
CA THR A 67 0.55 -0.25 21.39
C THR A 67 -0.71 0.55 21.74
N GLU A 68 -1.11 0.53 23.01
CA GLU A 68 -2.29 1.28 23.46
C GLU A 68 -2.11 2.80 23.29
N ALA A 69 -0.89 3.30 23.47
CA ALA A 69 -0.57 4.71 23.32
C ALA A 69 -0.68 5.17 21.85
N GLU A 70 -0.15 4.38 20.91
CA GLU A 70 -0.27 4.64 19.47
C GLU A 70 -1.74 4.58 19.03
N TRP A 71 -2.49 3.59 19.53
CA TRP A 71 -3.91 3.46 19.19
C TRP A 71 -4.73 4.65 19.69
N GLN A 72 -4.51 5.08 20.94
CA GLN A 72 -5.19 6.25 21.48
C GLN A 72 -4.82 7.52 20.69
N GLN A 73 -3.56 7.66 20.28
CA GLN A 73 -3.14 8.79 19.45
C GLN A 73 -3.82 8.78 18.07
N ILE A 74 -3.99 7.61 17.44
CA ILE A 74 -4.75 7.47 16.19
C ILE A 74 -6.21 7.90 16.39
N LEU A 75 -6.86 7.41 17.46
CA LEU A 75 -8.25 7.78 17.77
C LEU A 75 -8.38 9.28 18.05
N ASP A 76 -7.45 9.87 18.79
CA ASP A 76 -7.45 11.30 19.12
C ASP A 76 -7.26 12.15 17.86
N ASN A 77 -6.39 11.74 16.93
CA ASN A 77 -6.22 12.41 15.64
C ASN A 77 -7.50 12.35 14.80
N LEU A 78 -8.08 11.15 14.64
CA LEU A 78 -9.34 10.96 13.88
C LEU A 78 -10.51 11.76 14.46
N ASN A 79 -10.59 11.86 15.79
CA ASN A 79 -11.64 12.63 16.47
C ASN A 79 -11.44 14.15 16.32
N ARG A 80 -10.21 14.62 16.16
CA ARG A 80 -9.91 16.04 15.84
C ARG A 80 -10.26 16.37 14.38
N ASP A 81 -10.13 15.40 13.48
CA ASP A 81 -10.40 15.54 12.05
C ASP A 81 -11.90 15.39 11.67
N VAL A 82 -12.82 15.23 12.63
CA VAL A 82 -14.27 15.07 12.39
C VAL A 82 -14.90 16.26 11.62
N ASN A 83 -14.25 17.43 11.61
CA ASN A 83 -14.68 18.61 10.83
C ASN A 83 -13.86 18.83 9.54
N ALA A 84 -12.86 17.99 9.26
CA ALA A 84 -12.23 17.97 7.95
C ALA A 84 -13.24 17.33 6.97
N ALA A 85 -13.60 18.05 5.90
CA ALA A 85 -14.24 17.42 4.74
C ALA A 85 -13.46 16.15 4.41
N PRO A 86 -14.10 15.02 4.04
CA PRO A 86 -13.42 13.73 3.88
C PRO A 86 -12.18 13.94 3.03
N ALA A 87 -11.04 14.05 3.70
CA ALA A 87 -9.78 14.14 3.03
C ALA A 87 -9.66 12.75 2.44
N VAL A 88 -9.51 12.70 1.13
CA VAL A 88 -9.00 11.52 0.45
C VAL A 88 -7.55 11.40 0.91
N ASP A 89 -7.32 11.11 2.19
CA ASP A 89 -6.02 11.02 2.86
C ASP A 89 -5.40 9.64 2.61
N THR A 90 -5.40 9.28 1.34
CA THR A 90 -4.18 8.70 0.79
C THR A 90 -3.36 9.93 0.46
N LEU A 91 -2.10 10.06 0.89
CA LEU A 91 -1.16 11.06 0.33
C LEU A 91 -1.45 11.22 -1.16
N ALA A 92 -2.23 12.24 -1.53
CA ALA A 92 -2.76 12.29 -2.88
C ALA A 92 -1.55 12.62 -3.71
N TYR A 93 -1.24 11.78 -4.67
CA TYR A 93 -0.05 11.97 -5.50
C TYR A 93 0.01 13.41 -6.04
N SER A 94 -1.15 13.97 -6.39
CA SER A 94 -1.38 15.35 -6.81
C SER A 94 -1.11 16.43 -5.74
N ALA A 95 -1.20 16.12 -4.45
CA ALA A 95 -0.92 17.03 -3.33
C ALA A 95 0.56 17.03 -2.90
N MET A 96 1.36 16.05 -3.33
CA MET A 96 2.79 15.98 -3.00
C MET A 96 3.59 17.11 -3.67
N PRO A 97 4.68 17.61 -3.05
CA PRO A 97 5.63 18.50 -3.71
C PRO A 97 6.19 17.87 -4.99
N PRO A 98 6.52 18.66 -6.04
CA PRO A 98 7.04 18.13 -7.31
C PRO A 98 8.29 17.25 -7.16
N ALA A 99 9.14 17.53 -6.16
CA ALA A 99 10.30 16.73 -5.84
C ALA A 99 9.91 15.32 -5.36
N HIS A 100 8.91 15.21 -4.48
CA HIS A 100 8.40 13.93 -3.98
C HIS A 100 7.66 13.17 -5.06
N GLN A 101 6.86 13.86 -5.88
CA GLN A 101 6.22 13.27 -7.04
C GLN A 101 7.22 12.64 -8.01
N SER A 102 8.32 13.33 -8.32
CA SER A 102 9.37 12.79 -9.19
C SER A 102 10.09 11.60 -8.55
N LYS A 103 10.34 11.65 -7.23
CA LYS A 103 10.96 10.54 -6.50
C LYS A 103 10.05 9.30 -6.50
N VAL A 104 8.75 9.47 -6.26
CA VAL A 104 7.71 8.41 -6.35
C VAL A 104 7.68 7.78 -7.73
N GLN A 105 7.60 8.59 -8.79
CA GLN A 105 7.59 8.11 -10.18
C GLN A 105 8.83 7.23 -10.48
N ARG A 106 10.02 7.69 -10.07
CA ARG A 106 11.28 6.99 -10.31
C ARG A 106 11.40 5.71 -9.49
N LEU A 107 10.95 5.73 -8.23
CA LEU A 107 10.92 4.52 -7.39
C LEU A 107 10.00 3.45 -7.97
N LEU A 108 8.78 3.82 -8.37
CA LEU A 108 7.84 2.87 -8.98
C LEU A 108 8.35 2.36 -10.34
N ALA A 109 9.01 3.21 -11.13
CA ALA A 109 9.68 2.79 -12.36
C ALA A 109 10.83 1.81 -12.10
N ALA A 110 11.64 2.03 -11.06
CA ALA A 110 12.70 1.11 -10.66
C ALA A 110 12.16 -0.25 -10.20
N ILE A 111 11.03 -0.27 -9.49
CA ILE A 111 10.33 -1.51 -9.10
C ILE A 111 9.83 -2.27 -10.34
N LEU A 112 9.24 -1.56 -11.31
CA LEU A 112 8.82 -2.17 -12.57
C LEU A 112 10.00 -2.78 -13.34
N HIS A 113 11.16 -2.13 -13.35
CA HIS A 113 12.39 -2.69 -13.91
C HIS A 113 12.91 -3.92 -13.13
N ALA A 114 12.68 -3.98 -11.82
CA ALA A 114 13.09 -5.11 -10.98
C ALA A 114 12.29 -6.40 -11.24
N SER A 115 11.12 -6.31 -11.90
CA SER A 115 10.31 -7.47 -12.31
C SER A 115 10.98 -8.35 -13.38
N GLY A 116 12.06 -7.88 -14.01
CA GLY A 116 12.84 -8.65 -14.99
C GLY A 116 12.19 -8.72 -16.39
N GLN A 117 11.01 -8.12 -16.58
CA GLN A 117 10.41 -7.83 -17.88
C GLN A 117 10.93 -6.48 -18.40
N ASP A 118 10.74 -6.19 -19.69
CA ASP A 118 11.01 -4.84 -20.23
C ASP A 118 9.72 -4.00 -20.08
N PRO A 119 9.59 -3.19 -19.01
CA PRO A 119 8.38 -2.44 -18.74
C PRO A 119 8.07 -1.38 -19.82
N LEU A 120 9.04 -0.97 -20.64
CA LEU A 120 8.80 -0.06 -21.77
C LEU A 120 8.14 -0.80 -22.94
N ALA A 121 8.62 -2.00 -23.26
CA ALA A 121 8.03 -2.84 -24.30
C ALA A 121 6.61 -3.29 -23.92
N ASP A 122 6.42 -3.65 -22.65
CA ASP A 122 5.15 -4.17 -22.13
C ASP A 122 4.17 -3.10 -21.64
N TRP A 123 4.53 -1.81 -21.76
CA TRP A 123 3.73 -0.68 -21.28
C TRP A 123 2.26 -0.69 -21.75
N PRO A 124 1.94 -1.01 -23.04
CA PRO A 124 0.55 -1.06 -23.49
C PRO A 124 -0.30 -2.08 -22.75
N ALA A 125 0.28 -3.19 -22.28
CA ALA A 125 -0.40 -4.22 -21.49
C ALA A 125 -0.39 -3.89 -19.99
N LEU A 126 0.65 -3.22 -19.50
CA LEU A 126 0.83 -2.87 -18.09
C LEU A 126 -0.07 -1.71 -17.66
N ARG A 127 -0.18 -0.66 -18.50
CA ARG A 127 -0.97 0.55 -18.21
C ARG A 127 -2.42 0.28 -17.76
N PRO A 128 -3.26 -0.51 -18.48
CA PRO A 128 -4.64 -0.74 -18.04
C PRO A 128 -4.72 -1.44 -16.68
N ARG A 129 -3.71 -2.26 -16.33
CA ARG A 129 -3.62 -2.93 -15.04
C ARG A 129 -3.28 -1.92 -13.94
N LEU A 130 -2.33 -1.01 -14.18
CA LEU A 130 -2.02 0.07 -13.25
C LEU A 130 -3.22 1.00 -12.99
N VAL A 131 -3.97 1.34 -14.04
CA VAL A 131 -5.22 2.12 -13.91
C VAL A 131 -6.24 1.38 -13.05
N SER A 132 -6.40 0.07 -13.23
CA SER A 132 -7.33 -0.74 -12.42
C SER A 132 -6.97 -0.80 -10.93
N MET A 133 -5.71 -0.50 -10.58
CA MET A 133 -5.22 -0.39 -9.20
C MET A 133 -5.44 1.02 -8.59
N GLY A 134 -6.16 1.89 -9.30
CA GLY A 134 -6.47 3.25 -8.83
C GLY A 134 -5.31 4.23 -8.96
N MET A 135 -4.33 3.97 -9.84
CA MET A 135 -3.27 4.94 -10.13
C MET A 135 -3.81 6.04 -11.04
N GLU A 136 -3.57 7.29 -10.66
CA GLU A 136 -3.93 8.48 -11.43
C GLU A 136 -3.11 8.60 -12.72
N GLU A 137 -3.70 9.18 -13.76
CA GLU A 137 -3.03 9.35 -15.06
C GLU A 137 -1.74 10.18 -14.98
N SER A 138 -1.71 11.19 -14.11
CA SER A 138 -0.53 12.02 -13.83
C SER A 138 0.67 11.19 -13.35
N LEU A 139 0.40 10.25 -12.43
CA LEU A 139 1.39 9.32 -11.90
C LEU A 139 1.86 8.36 -13.00
N LEU A 140 0.94 7.82 -13.80
CA LEU A 140 1.25 6.88 -14.88
C LEU A 140 2.15 7.51 -15.96
N MET A 141 1.85 8.74 -16.37
CA MET A 141 2.70 9.48 -17.31
C MET A 141 4.11 9.70 -16.75
N GLY A 142 4.19 10.04 -15.46
CA GLY A 142 5.44 10.20 -14.76
C GLY A 142 6.27 8.92 -14.66
N ILE A 143 5.64 7.81 -14.32
CA ILE A 143 6.27 6.48 -14.32
C ILE A 143 6.79 6.15 -15.72
N HIS A 144 5.97 6.32 -16.77
CA HIS A 144 6.39 6.06 -18.14
C HIS A 144 7.59 6.91 -18.58
N ALA A 145 7.64 8.18 -18.16
CA ALA A 145 8.80 9.04 -18.41
C ALA A 145 10.04 8.55 -17.64
N ALA A 146 9.87 8.15 -16.38
CA ALA A 146 10.95 7.63 -15.54
C ALA A 146 11.47 6.26 -16.02
N LEU A 147 10.63 5.42 -16.63
CA LEU A 147 11.04 4.15 -17.23
C LEU A 147 12.07 4.33 -18.34
N LYS A 148 12.02 5.45 -19.08
CA LYS A 148 12.97 5.79 -20.15
C LYS A 148 14.35 6.20 -19.64
N VAL A 149 14.45 6.62 -18.38
CA VAL A 149 15.70 7.03 -17.74
C VAL A 149 15.85 6.24 -16.43
N PRO A 150 16.24 4.95 -16.50
CA PRO A 150 16.34 4.09 -15.34
C PRO A 150 17.35 4.64 -14.34
N MET A 151 16.98 4.65 -13.06
CA MET A 151 17.85 5.05 -11.97
C MET A 151 17.97 3.89 -10.96
N PRO A 152 19.18 3.60 -10.44
CA PRO A 152 19.36 2.56 -9.45
C PRO A 152 18.53 2.80 -8.20
N MET A 153 17.83 1.76 -7.72
CA MET A 153 17.00 1.81 -6.52
C MET A 153 17.76 2.31 -5.28
N ALA A 154 19.03 1.90 -5.14
CA ALA A 154 19.88 2.32 -4.02
C ALA A 154 20.01 3.85 -3.88
N LEU A 155 20.09 4.57 -5.00
CA LEU A 155 20.20 6.04 -5.01
C LEU A 155 18.85 6.73 -4.74
N LEU A 156 17.75 6.05 -5.06
CA LEU A 156 16.40 6.58 -4.86
C LEU A 156 15.92 6.40 -3.42
N VAL A 157 16.40 5.37 -2.74
CA VAL A 157 16.08 5.08 -1.32
C VAL A 157 16.92 5.93 -0.37
N GLU A 158 18.06 6.46 -0.82
CA GLU A 158 18.86 7.41 -0.05
C GLU A 158 18.03 8.67 0.28
N GLN A 159 17.96 9.01 1.58
CA GLN A 159 17.17 10.14 2.11
C GLN A 159 15.69 10.08 1.69
N LEU A 160 15.10 8.88 1.63
CA LEU A 160 13.67 8.73 1.36
C LEU A 160 12.89 9.04 2.64
N GLU A 161 11.97 10.00 2.56
CA GLU A 161 11.08 10.31 3.68
C GLU A 161 10.15 9.13 3.97
N PRO A 162 9.89 8.80 5.25
CA PRO A 162 9.10 7.62 5.65
C PRO A 162 7.69 7.61 5.07
N GLU A 163 7.04 8.77 5.00
CA GLU A 163 5.71 8.94 4.43
C GLU A 163 5.68 8.61 2.92
N VAL A 164 6.69 9.09 2.18
CA VAL A 164 6.87 8.79 0.76
C VAL A 164 7.22 7.32 0.57
N ALA A 165 8.06 6.75 1.45
CA ALA A 165 8.38 5.33 1.45
C ALA A 165 7.13 4.46 1.65
N ALA A 166 6.27 4.80 2.62
CA ALA A 166 5.05 4.06 2.91
C ALA A 166 4.06 4.14 1.73
N PHE A 167 3.91 5.33 1.13
CA PHE A 167 3.09 5.51 -0.07
C PHE A 167 3.58 4.65 -1.24
N VAL A 168 4.89 4.71 -1.53
CA VAL A 168 5.51 3.93 -2.62
C VAL A 168 5.42 2.44 -2.32
N LEU A 169 5.71 2.00 -1.10
CA LEU A 169 5.65 0.60 -0.67
C LEU A 169 4.25 0.00 -0.89
N SER A 170 3.20 0.74 -0.51
CA SER A 170 1.82 0.32 -0.76
C SER A 170 1.57 0.04 -2.24
N LYS A 171 2.04 0.91 -3.14
CA LYS A 171 1.90 0.73 -4.59
C LYS A 171 2.85 -0.34 -5.15
N ALA A 172 4.05 -0.44 -4.60
CA ALA A 172 5.10 -1.39 -4.98
C ALA A 172 4.68 -2.84 -4.74
N ILE A 173 4.07 -3.12 -3.58
CA ILE A 173 3.53 -4.45 -3.25
C ILE A 173 2.50 -4.87 -4.30
N HIS A 174 1.59 -3.97 -4.70
CA HIS A 174 0.60 -4.26 -5.74
C HIS A 174 1.26 -4.51 -7.11
N ILE A 175 2.32 -3.78 -7.45
CA ILE A 175 3.09 -3.98 -8.69
C ILE A 175 3.81 -5.34 -8.69
N ALA A 176 4.55 -5.67 -7.62
CA ALA A 176 5.27 -6.94 -7.49
C ALA A 176 4.34 -8.17 -7.43
N LEU A 177 3.04 -7.96 -7.21
CA LEU A 177 2.03 -9.01 -7.26
C LEU A 177 1.33 -9.13 -8.62
N LEU A 178 1.70 -8.33 -9.63
CA LEU A 178 1.06 -8.36 -10.95
C LEU A 178 1.28 -9.70 -11.66
N ASP A 179 2.52 -10.14 -11.77
CA ASP A 179 2.88 -11.45 -12.34
C ASP A 179 2.70 -12.61 -11.35
N GLN A 180 2.38 -12.27 -10.10
CA GLN A 180 2.20 -13.15 -8.95
C GLN A 180 3.44 -13.97 -8.59
N GLN A 181 4.63 -13.47 -8.90
CA GLN A 181 5.90 -14.01 -8.46
C GLN A 181 6.80 -12.87 -8.03
N ILE A 182 7.14 -12.81 -6.74
CA ILE A 182 8.12 -11.82 -6.27
C ILE A 182 9.50 -12.34 -6.60
N SER A 183 10.18 -11.68 -7.54
CA SER A 183 11.57 -11.96 -7.90
C SER A 183 12.52 -11.58 -6.76
N GLN A 184 13.75 -12.09 -6.76
CA GLN A 184 14.75 -11.69 -5.75
C GLN A 184 15.06 -10.18 -5.83
N ALA A 185 15.02 -9.60 -7.04
CA ALA A 185 15.25 -8.18 -7.24
C ALA A 185 14.08 -7.34 -6.68
N GLU A 186 12.85 -7.81 -6.86
CA GLU A 186 11.66 -7.16 -6.28
C GLU A 186 11.64 -7.29 -4.76
N ASP A 187 11.95 -8.47 -4.20
CA ASP A 187 12.07 -8.66 -2.75
C ASP A 187 13.12 -7.71 -2.14
N THR A 188 14.26 -7.56 -2.81
CA THR A 188 15.31 -6.62 -2.39
C THR A 188 14.82 -5.16 -2.45
N ALA A 189 14.09 -4.80 -3.51
CA ALA A 189 13.50 -3.47 -3.67
C ALA A 189 12.42 -3.17 -2.61
N LEU A 190 11.56 -4.14 -2.30
CA LEU A 190 10.53 -4.04 -1.27
C LEU A 190 11.14 -3.92 0.13
N LYS A 191 12.17 -4.71 0.44
CA LYS A 191 12.92 -4.60 1.70
C LYS A 191 13.62 -3.26 1.85
N ALA A 192 14.18 -2.71 0.78
CA ALA A 192 14.79 -1.38 0.81
C ALA A 192 13.76 -0.28 1.15
N LEU A 193 12.55 -0.39 0.60
CA LEU A 193 11.45 0.52 0.93
C LEU A 193 10.95 0.32 2.36
N LEU A 194 10.81 -0.93 2.81
CA LEU A 194 10.41 -1.24 4.18
C LEU A 194 11.40 -0.66 5.20
N ASN A 195 12.70 -0.85 4.99
CA ASN A 195 13.73 -0.27 5.85
C ASN A 195 13.66 1.27 5.87
N ALA A 196 13.29 1.91 4.76
CA ALA A 196 13.12 3.36 4.71
C ALA A 196 11.87 3.85 5.44
N VAL A 197 10.81 3.04 5.51
CA VAL A 197 9.67 3.28 6.40
C VAL A 197 10.12 3.15 7.85
N ASP A 198 10.82 2.06 8.19
CA ASP A 198 11.23 1.73 9.55
C ASP A 198 12.25 2.73 10.13
N SER A 199 13.13 3.27 9.29
CA SER A 199 14.11 4.30 9.67
C SER A 199 13.46 5.63 10.11
N GLY A 200 12.17 5.82 9.80
CA GLY A 200 11.36 6.94 10.28
C GLY A 200 10.71 6.73 11.65
N THR A 201 10.77 5.50 12.17
CA THR A 201 10.05 5.07 13.38
C THR A 201 10.94 4.97 14.62
N ASP A 202 12.20 5.39 14.57
CA ASP A 202 13.08 5.45 15.74
C ASP A 202 12.74 6.64 16.66
N PRO A 203 12.21 6.46 17.89
CA PRO A 203 11.95 7.54 18.83
C PRO A 203 13.17 7.92 19.69
N HIS A 204 14.40 7.57 19.27
CA HIS A 204 15.60 7.74 20.12
C HIS A 204 16.81 8.45 19.48
N ALA A 205 16.61 9.27 18.44
CA ALA A 205 17.71 10.01 17.79
C ALA A 205 17.85 11.50 18.19
N GLU A 206 17.30 11.93 19.34
CA GLU A 206 17.63 13.24 19.94
C GLU A 206 18.08 13.08 21.41
N SER A 207 19.32 12.65 21.61
CA SER A 207 20.07 12.99 22.83
C SER A 207 21.58 12.88 22.60
N VAL A 208 22.10 13.63 21.64
CA VAL A 208 23.55 13.88 21.56
C VAL A 208 23.80 15.37 21.39
N SER A 209 24.52 15.92 22.38
CA SER A 209 25.05 17.30 22.53
C SER A 209 24.05 18.26 23.19
N VAL A 210 24.33 18.93 24.31
CA VAL A 210 25.48 19.80 24.60
C VAL A 210 25.67 19.98 26.11
N SER A 211 26.90 19.84 26.61
CA SER A 211 27.58 20.76 27.56
C SER A 211 28.85 20.05 28.05
N GLY A 212 30.05 20.44 27.65
CA GLY A 212 30.55 21.80 27.79
C GLY A 212 31.42 21.84 29.04
N ILE A 213 32.68 21.44 28.85
CA ILE A 213 33.80 21.53 29.81
C ILE A 213 34.00 23.01 30.21
N PRO A 214 34.38 23.27 31.46
CA PRO A 214 35.67 23.92 31.67
C PRO A 214 36.66 23.06 32.47
#